data_AF-X1VMS2-F1
#
_entry.id   AF-X1VMS2-F1
#
_cell.length_a   1.000
_cell.length_b   1.000
_cell.length_c   1.000
_cell.angle_alpha   90.00
_cell.angle_beta   90.00
_cell.angle_gamma   90.00
#
_symmetry.space_group_name_H-M   'P 1'
#
loop_
_entity.id
_entity.type
_entity.pdbx_description
1 polymer ?
#
loop_
_entity_poly.entity_id
_entity_poly.type
_entity_poly.pdbx_seq_one_letter_code
_entity_poly.pdbx_strand_id
1 'polypeptide(L)' 'MELTPSEVDWIVIVYGRTYEIKDELKSLGFRWSQANKAWYHLGLFKEGQCEYLAELLTDPSWPGIFIRLCSLDVPISLLV' A
#
# COMPACT_ATOMS: atom_id res chain seq x y z
N MET A 1 -1.12 -13.83 15.30
CA MET A 1 -1.02 -14.62 14.05
C MET A 1 -0.20 -13.76 13.11
N GLU A 2 1.11 -13.98 13.09
CA GLU A 2 2.06 -13.22 12.27
C GLU A 2 2.07 -13.87 10.89
N LEU A 3 1.63 -13.13 9.86
CA LEU A 3 1.65 -13.60 8.48
C LEU A 3 3.10 -13.83 8.07
N THR A 4 3.41 -15.03 7.60
CA THR A 4 4.75 -15.33 7.08
C THR A 4 4.93 -14.63 5.72
N PRO A 5 6.13 -14.10 5.40
CA PRO A 5 6.37 -13.38 4.14
C PRO A 5 6.16 -14.23 2.87
N SER A 6 6.05 -15.55 3.00
CA SER A 6 5.67 -16.48 1.93
C SER A 6 4.19 -16.47 1.57
N GLU A 7 3.33 -15.84 2.38
CA GLU A 7 1.90 -15.72 2.14
C GLU A 7 1.51 -14.33 1.65
N VAL A 8 2.41 -13.48 1.17
CA VAL A 8 2.03 -12.15 0.65
C VAL A 8 2.34 -12.10 -0.84
N ASP A 9 1.30 -11.98 -1.65
CA ASP A 9 1.41 -12.05 -3.12
C ASP A 9 1.64 -10.65 -3.72
N TRP A 10 1.16 -9.59 -3.03
CA TRP A 10 1.27 -8.20 -3.48
C TRP A 10 1.56 -7.20 -2.35
N ILE A 11 2.25 -6.13 -2.70
CA ILE A 11 2.48 -4.96 -1.86
C ILE A 11 1.88 -3.74 -2.56
N VAL A 12 1.06 -2.98 -1.82
CA VAL A 12 0.59 -1.67 -2.24
C VAL A 12 1.46 -0.61 -1.57
N ILE A 13 2.05 0.28 -2.34
CA ILE A 13 2.85 1.41 -1.85
C ILE A 13 2.17 2.71 -2.24
N VAL A 14 1.94 3.60 -1.28
CA VAL A 14 1.31 4.92 -1.49
C VAL A 14 2.27 6.02 -1.02
N TYR A 15 2.56 6.99 -1.88
CA TYR A 15 3.54 8.05 -1.63
C TYR A 15 3.13 9.39 -2.26
N GLY A 16 3.87 10.46 -1.96
CA GLY A 16 3.54 11.83 -2.41
C GLY A 16 2.84 12.66 -1.33
N ARG A 17 1.75 13.36 -1.67
CA ARG A 17 0.97 14.21 -0.74
C ARG A 17 0.01 13.40 0.15
N THR A 18 0.52 12.39 0.83
CA THR A 18 -0.29 11.45 1.62
C THR A 18 -0.70 11.98 3.00
N TYR A 19 -0.49 13.26 3.29
CA TYR A 19 -0.78 13.82 4.62
C TYR A 19 -2.28 13.87 4.88
N GLU A 20 -3.06 14.14 3.84
CA GLU A 20 -4.51 14.30 3.93
C GLU A 20 -5.21 12.93 4.07
N ILE A 21 -4.74 11.87 3.40
CA ILE A 21 -5.27 10.48 3.54
C ILE A 21 -4.64 9.68 4.69
N LYS A 22 -3.80 10.27 5.52
CA LYS A 22 -2.96 9.49 6.46
C LYS A 22 -3.79 8.66 7.43
N ASP A 23 -4.95 9.16 7.84
CA ASP A 23 -5.77 8.53 8.86
C ASP A 23 -6.68 7.46 8.22
N GLU A 24 -7.14 7.67 6.99
CA GLU A 24 -7.74 6.66 6.13
C GLU A 24 -6.78 5.50 5.87
N LEU A 25 -5.53 5.79 5.50
CA LEU A 25 -4.51 4.76 5.27
C LEU A 25 -4.25 3.91 6.52
N LYS A 26 -4.16 4.53 7.70
CA LYS A 26 -4.05 3.79 8.96
C LYS A 26 -5.28 2.93 9.23
N SER A 27 -6.48 3.45 8.99
CA SER A 27 -7.74 2.71 9.16
C SER A 27 -7.79 1.47 8.25
N LEU A 28 -7.22 1.60 7.04
CA LEU A 28 -7.07 0.52 6.07
C LEU A 28 -5.90 -0.44 6.36
N GLY A 29 -5.16 -0.23 7.46
CA GLY A 29 -4.06 -1.11 7.87
C GLY A 29 -2.71 -0.81 7.20
N PHE A 30 -2.59 0.27 6.43
CA PHE A 30 -1.30 0.67 5.88
C PHE A 30 -0.34 1.07 6.99
N ARG A 31 0.93 0.78 6.76
CA ARG A 31 2.04 1.12 7.66
C ARG A 31 2.91 2.18 6.99
N TRP A 32 3.33 3.18 7.77
CA TRP A 32 4.27 4.19 7.30
C TRP A 32 5.71 3.66 7.34
N SER A 33 6.43 3.78 6.23
CA SER A 33 7.87 3.58 6.15
C SER A 33 8.58 4.94 6.13
N GLN A 34 9.32 5.25 7.20
CA GLN A 34 10.08 6.50 7.28
C GLN A 34 11.26 6.53 6.29
N ALA A 35 11.89 5.38 6.03
CA ALA A 35 12.99 5.26 5.08
C ALA A 35 12.55 5.61 3.65
N ASN A 36 11.41 5.05 3.23
CA ASN A 36 10.86 5.25 1.89
C ASN A 36 9.95 6.48 1.78
N LYS A 37 9.64 7.13 2.90
CA LYS A 37 8.65 8.21 3.02
C LYS A 37 7.33 7.84 2.31
N ALA A 38 6.89 6.61 2.54
CA ALA A 38 5.76 6.02 1.86
C ALA A 38 4.96 5.12 2.81
N TRP A 39 3.66 5.02 2.54
CA TRP A 39 2.79 4.03 3.16
C TRP A 39 2.86 2.73 2.40
N TYR A 40 2.76 1.60 3.09
CA TYR A 40 2.71 0.30 2.46
C TYR A 40 1.68 -0.60 3.16
N HIS A 41 1.03 -1.46 2.37
CA HIS A 41 0.19 -2.52 2.88
C HIS A 41 0.67 -3.85 2.30
N LEU A 42 0.99 -4.80 3.19
CA LEU A 42 1.33 -6.17 2.83
C LEU A 42 0.04 -6.99 2.90
N GLY A 43 -0.41 -7.56 1.79
CA GLY A 43 -1.63 -8.36 1.82
C GLY A 43 -1.76 -9.38 0.70
N LEU A 44 -2.42 -10.49 1.04
CA LEU A 44 -3.20 -11.28 0.08
C LEU A 44 -4.47 -10.49 -0.20
N PHE A 45 -4.42 -9.60 -1.19
CA PHE A 45 -5.67 -9.03 -1.68
C PHE A 45 -6.49 -10.17 -2.28
N LYS A 46 -7.63 -10.49 -1.66
CA LYS A 46 -8.64 -11.29 -2.34
C LYS A 46 -9.16 -10.48 -3.53
N GLU A 47 -9.42 -11.13 -4.67
CA GLU A 47 -10.15 -10.54 -5.80
C GLU A 47 -11.40 -9.83 -5.26
N GLY A 48 -11.42 -8.50 -5.33
CA GLY A 48 -12.48 -7.64 -4.79
C GLY A 48 -12.00 -6.51 -3.85
N GLN A 49 -10.91 -6.67 -3.10
CA GLN A 49 -10.37 -5.55 -2.29
C GLN A 49 -9.47 -4.59 -3.08
N CYS A 50 -8.91 -5.06 -4.21
CA CYS A 50 -8.13 -4.21 -5.11
C CYS A 50 -8.94 -3.11 -5.78
N GLU A 51 -10.22 -3.35 -6.09
CA GLU A 51 -11.09 -2.39 -6.76
C GLU A 51 -11.40 -1.19 -5.87
N TYR A 52 -11.66 -1.43 -4.58
CA TYR A 52 -11.89 -0.37 -3.60
C TYR A 52 -10.65 0.51 -3.39
N LEU A 53 -9.45 -0.09 -3.29
CA LEU A 53 -8.21 0.69 -3.17
C LEU A 53 -7.90 1.45 -4.46
N ALA A 54 -8.19 0.86 -5.63
CA ALA A 54 -8.03 1.55 -6.89
C ALA A 54 -8.97 2.76 -6.96
N GLU A 55 -10.26 2.63 -6.66
CA GLU A 55 -11.19 3.77 -6.65
C GLU A 55 -10.80 4.84 -5.63
N LEU A 56 -10.52 4.45 -4.38
CA LEU A 56 -10.19 5.38 -3.30
C LEU A 56 -8.91 6.17 -3.59
N LEU A 57 -7.91 5.53 -4.18
CA LEU A 57 -6.60 6.13 -4.38
C LEU A 57 -6.44 6.76 -5.78
N THR A 58 -7.30 6.44 -6.75
CA THR A 58 -7.38 7.12 -8.05
C THR A 58 -8.36 8.31 -8.02
N ASP A 59 -8.91 8.63 -6.85
CA ASP A 59 -9.77 9.79 -6.67
C ASP A 59 -9.00 11.09 -7.01
N PRO A 60 -9.47 11.87 -8.01
CA PRO A 60 -8.82 13.10 -8.44
C PRO A 60 -8.80 14.20 -7.37
N SER A 61 -9.55 14.05 -6.29
CA SER A 61 -9.58 14.95 -5.13
C SER A 61 -8.25 14.98 -4.38
N TRP A 62 -7.32 14.05 -4.65
CA TRP A 62 -6.04 13.94 -3.96
C TRP A 62 -4.85 14.16 -4.92
N PRO A 63 -4.68 15.39 -5.45
CA PRO A 63 -3.64 15.68 -6.41
C PRO A 63 -2.24 15.47 -5.81
N GLY A 64 -1.43 14.67 -6.51
CA GLY A 64 -0.05 14.38 -6.12
C GLY A 64 0.11 13.22 -5.13
N ILE A 65 -0.91 12.37 -5.00
CA ILE A 65 -0.77 11.03 -4.42
C ILE A 65 -0.44 10.05 -5.54
N PHE A 66 0.52 9.17 -5.27
CA PHE A 66 0.98 8.15 -6.21
C PHE A 66 0.87 6.77 -5.56
N ILE A 67 0.53 5.77 -6.37
CA ILE A 67 0.35 4.39 -5.93
C ILE A 67 1.21 3.50 -6.81
N ARG A 68 1.82 2.50 -6.19
CA ARG A 68 2.51 1.42 -6.88
C ARG A 68 2.06 0.08 -6.33
N LEU A 69 1.67 -0.82 -7.22
CA LEU A 69 1.45 -2.23 -6.94
C LEU A 69 2.72 -2.99 -7.31
N CYS A 70 3.26 -3.77 -6.37
CA CYS A 70 4.39 -4.66 -6.60
C CYS A 70 3.94 -6.09 -6.34
N SER A 71 4.11 -7.00 -7.31
CA SER A 71 4.02 -8.44 -7.02
C SER A 71 5.28 -8.87 -6.26
N LEU A 72 5.10 -9.76 -5.28
CA LEU A 72 6.16 -10.22 -4.39
C LEU A 72 6.96 -11.40 -4.98
N ASP A 73 7.30 -11.36 -6.28
CA ASP A 73 8.41 -12.16 -6.82
C ASP A 73 9.78 -11.58 -6.40
N VAL A 74 9.78 -10.40 -5.78
CA VAL A 74 10.96 -9.67 -5.35
C VAL A 74 10.99 -9.65 -3.82
N PRO A 75 12.01 -10.22 -3.15
CA PRO A 75 12.05 -10.28 -1.70
C PRO A 75 11.97 -8.89 -1.08
N ILE A 76 11.18 -8.75 -0.02
CA ILE A 76 10.88 -7.49 0.68
C ILE A 76 12.16 -6.70 1.01
N SER A 77 13.27 -7.38 1.28
CA SER A 77 14.59 -6.78 1.56
C SER A 77 15.21 -5.99 0.40
N LEU A 78 14.76 -6.20 -0.84
CA LEU A 78 15.18 -5.43 -2.02
C LEU A 78 14.27 -4.22 -2.30
N LEU A 79 13.18 -4.09 -1.55
CA LEU A 79 12.30 -2.92 -1.54
C LEU A 79 12.68 -1.95 -0.39
N VAL A 80 13.79 -2.21 0.30
CA VAL A 80 14.40 -1.43 1.41
C VAL A 80 15.68 -0.76 0.93
#